data_AF-A0A2S2QNH4-F1
#
_entry.id   AF-A0A2S2QNH4-F1
#
_cell.length_a   1.000
_cell.length_b   1.000
_cell.length_c   1.000
_cell.angle_alpha   90.00
_cell.angle_beta   90.00
_cell.angle_gamma   90.00
#
_symmetry.space_group_name_H-M   'P 1'
#
loop_
_entity.id
_entity.type
_entity.pdbx_description
1 polymer ?
#
loop_
_entity_poly.entity_id
_entity_poly.type
_entity_poly.pdbx_seq_one_letter_code
_entity_poly.pdbx_strand_id
1 'polypeptide(L)'
;ENSLIAYNCVNLEKKSFNAYNSDDDDDDDKDESLETEDDDSNDADSDNCYIDAHVMEEKDNACRTVAQIAQTTGEQFIPYLNKSFEVISKLLDEDDEDTIDSVLEAYGQLCINFSKLSDNSGQECLEKGLERFLSYGEKKIQEDGLEALDTTFLDVLADMLKEIKSKMMKYAEPIMMLAKNIVALKVSPSIKYFITAVFNC
;
A
#
# COMPACT_ATOMS: atom_id res chain seq x y z
N GLU A 1 -39.69 32.08 -16.76
CA GLU A 1 -39.19 32.74 -15.54
C GLU A 1 -38.29 31.72 -14.85
N ASN A 2 -36.96 31.83 -15.04
CA ASN A 2 -36.00 32.39 -14.07
C ASN A 2 -36.18 31.79 -12.66
N SER A 3 -35.18 31.25 -11.94
CA SER A 3 -33.73 31.41 -12.05
C SER A 3 -33.04 30.57 -10.95
N LEU A 4 -31.91 29.95 -11.31
CA LEU A 4 -30.66 29.69 -10.57
C LEU A 4 -30.68 29.27 -9.08
N ILE A 5 -30.06 28.11 -8.79
CA ILE A 5 -28.85 27.94 -7.92
C ILE A 5 -28.06 26.73 -8.46
N ALA A 6 -27.12 26.93 -9.39
CA ALA A 6 -25.65 26.95 -9.19
C ALA A 6 -25.02 25.57 -8.89
N TYR A 7 -24.56 24.91 -9.96
CA TYR A 7 -23.57 23.83 -9.94
C TYR A 7 -22.19 24.45 -9.72
N ASN A 8 -21.50 24.12 -8.62
CA ASN A 8 -20.09 24.42 -8.46
C ASN A 8 -19.27 23.30 -9.13
N CYS A 9 -19.01 23.46 -10.42
CA CYS A 9 -17.93 22.76 -11.10
C CYS A 9 -16.63 23.51 -10.80
N VAL A 10 -15.73 22.92 -10.02
CA VAL A 10 -14.36 23.41 -9.90
C VAL A 10 -13.66 23.11 -11.23
N ASN A 11 -13.38 24.17 -11.98
CA ASN A 11 -12.55 24.17 -13.18
C ASN A 11 -11.13 23.73 -12.81
N LEU A 12 -10.78 22.48 -13.10
CA LEU A 12 -9.40 22.07 -13.29
C LEU A 12 -9.01 22.43 -14.72
N GLU A 13 -8.50 23.65 -14.87
CA GLU A 13 -7.87 24.06 -16.12
C GLU A 13 -6.70 23.11 -16.42
N LYS A 14 -6.72 22.60 -17.65
CA LYS A 14 -5.71 21.71 -18.22
C LYS A 14 -4.33 22.36 -18.15
N LYS A 15 -3.54 22.03 -17.12
CA LYS A 15 -2.09 22.18 -17.21
C LYS A 15 -1.53 20.88 -17.79
N SER A 16 -1.35 20.89 -19.10
CA SER A 16 -0.67 19.83 -19.85
C SER A 16 0.77 19.73 -19.35
N PHE A 17 1.06 18.76 -18.50
CA PHE A 17 2.43 18.41 -18.11
C PHE A 17 3.02 17.54 -19.22
N ASN A 18 3.73 18.18 -20.16
CA ASN A 18 4.41 17.51 -21.25
C ASN A 18 5.91 17.48 -20.92
N ALA A 19 6.34 16.49 -20.15
CA ALA A 19 7.76 16.22 -19.94
C ALA A 19 8.20 15.14 -20.93
N TYR A 20 9.35 15.37 -21.55
CA TYR A 20 10.03 14.57 -22.60
C TYR A 20 9.61 14.88 -24.04
N ASN A 21 10.09 16.01 -24.56
CA ASN A 21 10.71 16.04 -25.88
C ASN A 21 12.06 16.75 -25.73
N SER A 22 13.12 15.97 -25.87
CA SER A 22 14.48 16.44 -26.12
C SER A 22 14.58 16.69 -27.61
N ASP A 23 15.01 17.88 -28.03
CA ASP A 23 15.82 18.11 -29.24
C ASP A 23 16.28 19.59 -29.25
N ASP A 24 17.59 19.75 -29.44
CA ASP A 24 18.40 20.98 -29.55
C ASP A 24 17.86 21.99 -30.59
N ASP A 25 18.03 23.29 -30.31
CA ASP A 25 18.94 24.15 -31.10
C ASP A 25 18.94 25.61 -30.57
N ASP A 26 20.15 26.18 -30.61
CA ASP A 26 20.63 27.51 -30.21
C ASP A 26 19.78 28.73 -30.65
N ASP A 27 19.71 29.80 -29.83
CA ASP A 27 20.62 30.98 -29.95
C ASP A 27 20.21 32.14 -29.00
N ASP A 28 21.24 32.70 -28.37
CA ASP A 28 21.48 33.99 -27.70
C ASP A 28 20.36 35.07 -27.55
N ASP A 29 20.12 35.56 -26.32
CA ASP A 29 20.25 37.00 -25.97
C ASP A 29 19.98 37.32 -24.47
N LYS A 30 21.08 37.67 -23.78
CA LYS A 30 21.27 38.77 -22.80
C LYS A 30 20.37 38.96 -21.56
N ASP A 31 21.01 38.70 -20.42
CA ASP A 31 21.30 39.65 -19.32
C ASP A 31 20.12 40.43 -18.68
N GLU A 32 19.54 39.84 -17.64
CA GLU A 32 19.20 40.60 -16.42
C GLU A 32 19.91 39.98 -15.22
N SER A 33 21.10 40.50 -14.94
CA SER A 33 21.81 40.33 -13.68
C SER A 33 20.92 40.70 -12.48
N LEU A 34 20.43 39.70 -11.75
CA LEU A 34 19.99 39.85 -10.37
C LEU A 34 21.12 39.38 -9.46
N GLU A 35 22.04 40.30 -9.17
CA GLU A 35 22.99 40.16 -8.05
C GLU A 35 22.17 40.03 -6.76
N THR A 36 21.95 38.77 -6.35
CA THR A 36 21.64 38.42 -4.98
C THR A 36 22.93 37.90 -4.38
N GLU A 37 23.68 38.82 -3.77
CA GLU A 37 24.71 38.46 -2.79
C GLU A 37 24.00 37.88 -1.56
N ASP A 38 23.64 36.60 -1.61
CA ASP A 38 23.25 35.83 -0.42
C ASP A 38 24.20 34.64 -0.27
N ASP A 39 25.21 34.92 0.55
CA ASP A 39 25.92 34.06 1.51
C ASP A 39 25.89 32.54 1.26
N ASP A 40 27.07 32.01 0.93
CA ASP A 40 27.45 30.60 0.98
C ASP A 40 27.05 29.97 2.34
N SER A 41 25.87 29.35 2.41
CA SER A 41 25.60 28.31 3.40
C SER A 41 24.71 27.22 2.82
N ASN A 42 25.25 26.01 2.84
CA ASN A 42 24.69 24.76 2.34
C ASN A 42 23.26 24.48 2.86
N ASP A 43 22.21 24.79 2.09
CA ASP A 43 20.81 24.48 2.45
C ASP A 43 20.02 23.74 1.35
N ALA A 44 20.70 23.14 0.37
CA ALA A 44 20.04 22.37 -0.69
C ALA A 44 19.49 21.00 -0.21
N ASP A 45 19.89 20.53 0.98
CA ASP A 45 19.43 19.24 1.55
C ASP A 45 18.12 19.35 2.34
N SER A 46 17.76 20.56 2.80
CA SER A 46 16.57 20.76 3.64
C SER A 46 15.29 20.62 2.82
N ASP A 47 15.18 21.32 1.68
CA ASP A 47 13.99 21.30 0.82
C ASP A 47 13.71 19.92 0.21
N ASN A 48 14.73 19.16 -0.18
CA ASN A 48 14.56 17.80 -0.70
C ASN A 48 14.03 16.83 0.37
N CYS A 49 14.53 16.93 1.61
CA CYS A 49 14.05 16.11 2.73
C CYS A 49 12.57 16.38 3.05
N TYR A 50 12.12 17.64 2.98
CA TYR A 50 10.71 18.00 3.17
C TYR A 50 9.81 17.48 2.04
N ILE A 51 10.28 17.55 0.79
CA ILE A 51 9.53 17.01 -0.36
C ILE A 51 9.36 15.51 -0.23
N ASP A 52 10.43 14.77 0.08
CA ASP A 52 10.39 13.32 0.23
C ASP A 52 9.44 12.91 1.35
N ALA A 53 9.51 13.54 2.53
CA ALA A 53 8.60 13.26 3.64
C ALA A 53 7.11 13.47 3.27
N HIS A 54 6.79 14.54 2.54
CA HIS A 54 5.41 14.80 2.09
C HIS A 54 4.94 13.79 1.04
N VAL A 55 5.84 13.32 0.16
CA VAL A 55 5.51 12.28 -0.83
C VAL A 55 5.20 10.95 -0.13
N MET A 56 5.97 10.59 0.89
CA MET A 56 5.71 9.37 1.68
C MET A 56 4.40 9.45 2.46
N GLU A 57 4.10 10.59 3.07
CA GLU A 57 2.81 10.82 3.75
C GLU A 57 1.61 10.67 2.79
N GLU A 58 1.70 11.23 1.59
CA GLU A 58 0.64 11.11 0.59
C GLU A 58 0.49 9.66 0.10
N LYS A 59 1.61 8.94 -0.11
CA LYS A 59 1.61 7.52 -0.48
C LYS A 59 0.96 6.66 0.59
N ASP A 60 1.32 6.88 1.86
CA ASP A 60 0.75 6.19 3.02
C ASP A 60 -0.76 6.44 3.15
N ASN A 61 -1.18 7.71 3.05
CA ASN A 61 -2.60 8.09 3.11
C ASN A 61 -3.42 7.53 1.93
N ALA A 62 -2.83 7.49 0.73
CA ALA A 62 -3.47 6.90 -0.44
C ALA A 62 -3.73 5.40 -0.25
N CYS A 63 -2.76 4.66 0.31
CA CYS A 63 -2.92 3.23 0.60
C CYS A 63 -4.06 2.97 1.59
N ARG A 64 -4.10 3.70 2.71
CA ARG A 64 -5.19 3.59 3.69
C ARG A 64 -6.55 3.94 3.07
N THR A 65 -6.60 4.97 2.23
CA THR A 65 -7.83 5.39 1.55
C THR A 65 -8.34 4.31 0.59
N VAL A 66 -7.45 3.67 -0.18
CA VAL A 66 -7.81 2.54 -1.05
C VAL A 66 -8.39 1.38 -0.23
N ALA A 67 -7.75 1.03 0.89
CA ALA A 67 -8.24 0.00 1.79
C ALA A 67 -9.65 0.33 2.29
N GLN A 68 -9.85 1.54 2.80
CA GLN A 68 -11.13 2.00 3.36
C GLN A 68 -12.25 2.03 2.31
N ILE A 69 -11.97 2.52 1.09
CA ILE A 69 -12.94 2.51 -0.01
C ILE A 69 -13.30 1.08 -0.38
N ALA A 70 -12.31 0.20 -0.55
CA ALA A 70 -12.54 -1.21 -0.89
C ALA A 70 -13.38 -1.91 0.19
N GLN A 71 -13.10 -1.64 1.47
CA GLN A 71 -13.84 -2.20 2.60
C GLN A 71 -15.29 -1.70 2.64
N THR A 72 -15.49 -0.39 2.49
CA THR A 72 -16.80 0.26 2.67
C THR A 72 -17.73 0.01 1.50
N THR A 73 -17.20 0.00 0.27
CA THR A 73 -18.01 -0.10 -0.95
C THR A 73 -18.16 -1.54 -1.46
N GLY A 74 -17.36 -2.49 -0.97
CA GLY A 74 -17.51 -3.92 -1.26
C GLY A 74 -17.59 -4.21 -2.77
N GLU A 75 -18.73 -4.74 -3.23
CA GLU A 75 -18.94 -5.11 -4.64
C GLU A 75 -18.83 -3.93 -5.61
N GLN A 76 -19.12 -2.70 -5.17
CA GLN A 76 -18.98 -1.52 -6.04
C GLN A 76 -17.52 -1.20 -6.39
N PHE A 77 -16.56 -1.75 -5.61
CA PHE A 77 -15.12 -1.59 -5.88
C PHE A 77 -14.58 -2.54 -6.95
N ILE A 78 -15.34 -3.57 -7.35
CA ILE A 78 -14.88 -4.62 -8.28
C ILE A 78 -14.22 -4.07 -9.57
N PRO A 79 -14.75 -3.02 -10.24
CA PRO A 79 -14.12 -2.48 -11.45
C PRO A 79 -12.69 -1.97 -11.25
N TYR A 80 -12.32 -1.62 -10.01
CA TYR A 80 -11.02 -1.07 -9.64
C TYR A 80 -10.11 -2.09 -8.97
N LEU A 81 -10.68 -3.16 -8.41
CA LEU A 81 -10.01 -4.14 -7.56
C LEU A 81 -8.72 -4.71 -8.16
N ASN A 82 -8.74 -5.17 -9.42
CA ASN A 82 -7.56 -5.71 -10.07
C ASN A 82 -6.44 -4.68 -10.25
N LYS A 83 -6.79 -3.44 -10.62
CA LYS A 83 -5.79 -2.38 -10.84
C LYS A 83 -5.21 -1.90 -9.51
N SER A 84 -6.05 -1.72 -8.49
CA SER A 84 -5.58 -1.41 -7.14
C SER A 84 -4.66 -2.49 -6.61
N PHE A 85 -5.00 -3.76 -6.81
CA PHE A 85 -4.16 -4.88 -6.38
C PHE A 85 -2.80 -4.90 -7.09
N GLU A 86 -2.75 -4.62 -8.39
CA GLU A 86 -1.48 -4.52 -9.12
C GLU A 86 -0.58 -3.41 -8.57
N VAL A 87 -1.15 -2.24 -8.26
CA VAL A 87 -0.39 -1.10 -7.72
C VAL A 87 0.09 -1.42 -6.30
N ILE A 88 -0.80 -1.84 -5.41
CA ILE A 88 -0.45 -2.18 -4.02
C ILE A 88 0.54 -3.35 -3.96
N SER A 89 0.48 -4.30 -4.89
CA SER A 89 1.47 -5.38 -4.97
C SER A 89 2.88 -4.88 -5.30
N LYS A 90 3.00 -3.83 -6.14
CA LYS A 90 4.30 -3.21 -6.43
C LYS A 90 4.83 -2.48 -5.20
N LEU A 91 3.97 -1.78 -4.45
CA LEU A 91 4.36 -1.11 -3.22
C LEU A 91 4.81 -2.11 -2.13
N LEU A 92 4.19 -3.29 -2.07
CA LEU A 92 4.63 -4.36 -1.18
C LEU A 92 6.05 -4.85 -1.53
N ASP A 93 6.40 -4.83 -2.82
CA ASP A 93 7.73 -5.23 -3.29
C ASP A 93 8.80 -4.18 -3.03
N GLU A 94 8.40 -2.90 -2.92
CA GLU A 94 9.29 -1.80 -2.52
C GLU A 94 9.70 -1.93 -1.05
N ASP A 95 8.84 -2.51 -0.21
CA ASP A 95 9.12 -2.82 1.21
C ASP A 95 9.67 -1.61 1.99
N ASP A 96 9.05 -0.47 1.76
CA ASP A 96 9.48 0.81 2.29
C ASP A 96 8.97 1.04 3.71
N GLU A 97 9.88 1.23 4.66
CA GLU A 97 9.61 1.30 6.10
C GLU A 97 8.59 2.38 6.49
N ASP A 98 8.54 3.50 5.77
CA ASP A 98 7.61 4.61 6.07
C ASP A 98 6.18 4.32 5.61
N THR A 99 5.98 3.35 4.71
CA THR A 99 4.67 3.09 4.08
C THR A 99 4.20 1.65 4.19
N ILE A 100 5.05 0.73 4.68
CA ILE A 100 4.77 -0.71 4.65
C ILE A 100 3.49 -1.08 5.40
N ASP A 101 3.20 -0.42 6.52
CA ASP A 101 2.01 -0.67 7.32
C ASP A 101 0.72 -0.44 6.51
N SER A 102 0.57 0.72 5.86
CA SER A 102 -0.63 1.02 5.07
C SER A 102 -0.71 0.19 3.78
N VAL A 103 0.44 -0.18 3.22
CA VAL A 103 0.52 -1.11 2.09
C VAL A 103 0.00 -2.50 2.50
N LEU A 104 0.42 -3.02 3.65
CA LEU A 104 -0.03 -4.31 4.18
C LEU A 104 -1.55 -4.30 4.45
N GLU A 105 -2.06 -3.23 5.09
CA GLU A 105 -3.49 -3.05 5.34
C GLU A 105 -4.31 -3.06 4.04
N ALA A 106 -3.87 -2.28 3.04
CA ALA A 106 -4.51 -2.24 1.73
C ALA A 106 -4.44 -3.61 1.03
N TYR A 107 -3.29 -4.26 1.05
CA TYR A 107 -3.08 -5.56 0.42
C TYR A 107 -4.05 -6.61 0.98
N GLY A 108 -4.10 -6.73 2.31
CA GLY A 108 -5.00 -7.66 2.99
C GLY A 108 -6.46 -7.38 2.72
N GLN A 109 -6.86 -6.10 2.71
CA GLN A 109 -8.24 -5.72 2.41
C GLN A 109 -8.64 -6.07 0.96
N LEU A 110 -7.73 -5.94 0.00
CA LEU A 110 -7.97 -6.37 -1.38
C LEU A 110 -8.08 -7.90 -1.49
N CYS A 111 -7.25 -8.66 -0.78
CA CYS A 111 -7.40 -10.12 -0.67
C CYS A 111 -8.76 -10.52 -0.08
N ILE A 112 -9.20 -9.86 0.98
CA ILE A 112 -10.54 -10.07 1.55
C ILE A 112 -11.63 -9.79 0.50
N ASN A 113 -11.47 -8.74 -0.31
CA ASN A 113 -12.43 -8.43 -1.37
C ASN A 113 -12.43 -9.48 -2.49
N PHE A 114 -11.28 -9.96 -2.94
CA PHE A 114 -11.21 -11.09 -3.89
C PHE A 114 -11.88 -12.35 -3.33
N SER A 115 -11.76 -12.60 -2.02
CA SER A 115 -12.38 -13.78 -1.39
C SER A 115 -13.91 -13.82 -1.48
N LYS A 116 -14.53 -12.65 -1.62
CA LYS A 116 -15.98 -12.47 -1.77
C LYS A 116 -16.46 -12.71 -3.21
N LEU A 117 -15.53 -12.74 -4.18
CA LEU A 117 -15.85 -13.07 -5.56
C LEU A 117 -15.99 -14.58 -5.74
N SER A 118 -16.99 -14.98 -6.54
CA SER A 118 -17.27 -16.38 -6.83
C SER A 118 -16.74 -16.86 -8.18
N ASP A 119 -16.25 -15.95 -9.02
CA ASP A 119 -15.71 -16.27 -10.33
C ASP A 119 -14.27 -16.78 -10.26
N ASN A 120 -13.86 -17.53 -11.30
CA ASN A 120 -12.53 -18.13 -11.34
C ASN A 120 -11.41 -17.08 -11.35
N SER A 121 -11.62 -15.92 -11.97
CA SER A 121 -10.60 -14.87 -12.01
C SER A 121 -10.36 -14.30 -10.60
N GLY A 122 -11.43 -14.03 -9.85
CA GLY A 122 -11.32 -13.57 -8.47
C GLY A 122 -10.62 -14.57 -7.55
N GLN A 123 -10.89 -15.88 -7.73
CA GLN A 123 -10.21 -16.93 -6.97
C GLN A 123 -8.73 -17.05 -7.31
N GLU A 124 -8.36 -16.97 -8.59
CA GLU A 124 -6.95 -17.00 -9.01
C GLU A 124 -6.17 -15.79 -8.46
N CYS A 125 -6.77 -14.60 -8.51
CA CYS A 125 -6.18 -13.39 -7.92
C CYS A 125 -6.00 -13.52 -6.41
N LEU A 126 -6.99 -14.10 -5.71
CA LEU A 126 -6.87 -14.39 -4.28
C LEU A 126 -5.70 -15.33 -3.99
N GLU A 127 -5.60 -16.46 -4.69
CA GLU A 127 -4.54 -17.44 -4.46
C GLU A 127 -3.15 -16.83 -4.65
N LYS A 128 -2.97 -16.08 -5.75
CA LYS A 128 -1.73 -15.34 -6.01
C LYS A 128 -1.41 -14.32 -4.92
N GLY A 129 -2.43 -13.62 -4.42
CA GLY A 129 -2.24 -12.64 -3.36
C GLY A 129 -1.86 -13.27 -2.03
N LEU A 130 -2.52 -14.36 -1.63
CA LEU A 130 -2.19 -15.08 -0.40
C LEU A 130 -0.78 -15.67 -0.46
N GLU A 131 -0.40 -16.27 -1.60
CA GLU A 131 0.96 -16.80 -1.80
C GLU A 131 2.02 -15.69 -1.66
N ARG A 132 1.79 -14.53 -2.28
CA ARG A 132 2.73 -13.40 -2.20
C ARG A 132 2.82 -12.84 -0.78
N PHE A 133 1.67 -12.62 -0.11
CA PHE A 133 1.65 -12.08 1.25
C PHE A 133 2.37 -13.00 2.24
N LEU A 134 2.12 -14.31 2.18
CA LEU A 134 2.81 -15.26 3.06
C LEU A 134 4.31 -15.35 2.75
N SER A 135 4.68 -15.33 1.46
CA SER A 135 6.08 -15.32 1.04
C SER A 135 6.84 -14.08 1.53
N TYR A 136 6.17 -12.92 1.56
CA TYR A 136 6.73 -11.69 2.14
C TYR A 136 7.12 -11.89 3.62
N GLY A 137 6.19 -12.38 4.44
CA GLY A 137 6.46 -12.63 5.85
C GLY A 137 7.53 -13.70 6.08
N GLU A 138 7.54 -14.76 5.27
CA GLU A 138 8.60 -15.78 5.32
C GLU A 138 9.98 -15.19 4.99
N LYS A 139 10.06 -14.37 3.94
CA LYS A 139 11.30 -13.71 3.52
C LYS A 139 11.84 -12.79 4.63
N LYS A 140 11.01 -11.91 5.20
CA LYS A 140 11.38 -11.03 6.32
C LYS A 140 11.99 -11.83 7.48
N ILE A 141 11.34 -12.93 7.88
CA ILE A 141 11.86 -13.75 8.97
C ILE A 141 13.16 -14.47 8.61
N GLN A 142 13.31 -14.93 7.36
CA GLN A 142 14.53 -15.61 6.91
C GLN A 142 15.74 -14.67 6.83
N GLU A 143 15.53 -13.43 6.41
CA GLU A 143 16.59 -12.45 6.21
C GLU A 143 16.98 -11.76 7.52
N ASP A 144 15.99 -11.25 8.26
CA ASP A 144 16.22 -10.33 9.39
C ASP A 144 15.73 -10.88 10.74
N GLY A 145 15.15 -12.08 10.73
CA GLY A 145 14.58 -12.71 11.91
C GLY A 145 13.16 -12.22 12.23
N LEU A 146 12.57 -12.77 13.28
CA LEU A 146 11.18 -12.50 13.62
C LEU A 146 10.92 -11.05 14.08
N GLU A 147 11.90 -10.41 14.69
CA GLU A 147 11.76 -9.04 15.21
C GLU A 147 11.57 -8.00 14.10
N ALA A 148 11.94 -8.34 12.87
CA ALA A 148 11.75 -7.52 11.67
C ALA A 148 10.36 -7.69 11.01
N LEU A 149 9.53 -8.61 11.53
CA LEU A 149 8.18 -8.80 11.00
C LEU A 149 7.24 -7.74 11.58
N ASP A 150 6.62 -6.96 10.70
CA ASP A 150 5.72 -5.88 11.09
C ASP A 150 4.56 -6.41 11.95
N THR A 151 4.22 -5.71 13.03
CA THR A 151 3.04 -6.05 13.82
C THR A 151 1.76 -5.97 12.98
N THR A 152 1.73 -5.01 12.05
CA THR A 152 0.65 -4.83 11.08
C THR A 152 0.49 -6.03 10.16
N PHE A 153 1.59 -6.68 9.74
CA PHE A 153 1.52 -7.91 8.96
C PHE A 153 0.72 -8.99 9.69
N LEU A 154 0.95 -9.16 11.00
CA LEU A 154 0.26 -10.16 11.82
C LEU A 154 -1.21 -9.83 12.04
N ASP A 155 -1.53 -8.56 12.27
CA ASP A 155 -2.91 -8.10 12.44
C ASP A 155 -3.70 -8.30 11.13
N VAL A 156 -3.11 -7.93 9.99
CA VAL A 156 -3.69 -8.16 8.66
C VAL A 156 -3.86 -9.66 8.37
N LEU A 157 -2.88 -10.49 8.71
CA LEU A 157 -2.99 -11.94 8.55
C LEU A 157 -4.13 -12.52 9.40
N ALA A 158 -4.31 -12.01 10.62
CA ALA A 158 -5.41 -12.41 11.50
C ALA A 158 -6.79 -12.02 10.93
N ASP A 159 -6.90 -10.82 10.36
CA ASP A 159 -8.13 -10.38 9.68
C ASP A 159 -8.43 -11.21 8.43
N MET A 160 -7.41 -11.52 7.62
CA MET A 160 -7.55 -12.42 6.48
C MET A 160 -8.01 -13.82 6.92
N LEU A 161 -7.44 -14.39 7.98
CA LEU A 161 -7.87 -15.67 8.53
C LEU A 161 -9.35 -15.66 8.93
N LYS A 162 -9.79 -14.58 9.59
CA LYS A 162 -11.16 -14.40 10.07
C LYS A 162 -12.17 -14.26 8.94
N GLU A 163 -11.85 -13.51 7.90
CA GLU A 163 -12.76 -13.19 6.81
C GLU A 163 -12.75 -14.27 5.70
N ILE A 164 -11.57 -14.79 5.34
CA ILE A 164 -11.37 -15.74 4.22
C ILE A 164 -11.61 -17.19 4.65
N LYS A 165 -11.40 -17.51 5.95
CA LYS A 165 -11.76 -18.78 6.61
C LYS A 165 -11.20 -20.00 5.89
N SER A 166 -12.07 -20.92 5.46
CA SER A 166 -11.68 -22.25 4.95
C SER A 166 -10.75 -22.20 3.74
N LYS A 167 -10.79 -21.13 2.93
CA LYS A 167 -9.87 -20.97 1.79
C LYS A 167 -8.41 -20.78 2.26
N MET A 168 -8.18 -20.33 3.50
CA MET A 168 -6.84 -20.20 4.10
C MET A 168 -6.23 -21.54 4.50
N MET A 169 -7.01 -22.62 4.61
CA MET A 169 -6.51 -23.93 5.07
C MET A 169 -5.46 -24.55 4.15
N LYS A 170 -5.48 -24.21 2.85
CA LYS A 170 -4.43 -24.59 1.89
C LYS A 170 -3.05 -24.07 2.32
N TYR A 171 -3.01 -23.01 3.11
CA TYR A 171 -1.81 -22.33 3.58
C TYR A 171 -1.49 -22.62 5.06
N ALA A 172 -2.07 -23.67 5.65
CA ALA A 172 -1.87 -23.99 7.06
C ALA A 172 -0.40 -24.21 7.45
N GLU A 173 0.41 -24.80 6.56
CA GLU A 173 1.83 -25.03 6.81
C GLU A 173 2.66 -23.73 6.88
N PRO A 174 2.65 -22.83 5.87
CA PRO A 174 3.37 -21.55 5.95
C PRO A 174 2.85 -20.67 7.10
N ILE A 175 1.53 -20.63 7.31
CA ILE A 175 0.90 -19.92 8.45
C ILE A 175 1.42 -20.46 9.79
N MET A 176 1.58 -21.79 9.91
CA MET A 176 2.11 -22.40 11.13
C MET A 176 3.63 -22.17 11.29
N MET A 177 4.39 -22.04 10.20
CA MET A 177 5.80 -21.64 10.26
C MET A 177 5.93 -20.24 10.86
N LEU A 178 5.14 -19.28 10.38
CA LEU A 178 5.06 -17.93 10.94
C LEU A 178 4.66 -17.99 12.43
N ALA A 179 3.63 -18.76 12.77
CA ALA A 179 3.15 -18.91 14.15
C ALA A 179 4.17 -19.53 15.12
N LYS A 180 4.94 -20.53 14.67
CA LYS A 180 5.95 -21.22 15.49
C LYS A 180 7.09 -20.28 15.88
N ASN A 181 7.54 -19.46 14.94
CA ASN A 181 8.55 -18.45 15.21
C ASN A 181 8.04 -17.48 16.27
N ILE A 182 6.79 -17.06 16.15
CA ILE A 182 6.14 -16.13 17.07
C ILE A 182 6.00 -16.70 18.49
N VAL A 183 5.55 -17.95 18.64
CA VAL A 183 5.38 -18.59 19.96
C VAL A 183 6.71 -18.84 20.69
N ALA A 184 7.82 -18.92 19.95
CA ALA A 184 9.16 -19.02 20.55
C ALA A 184 9.58 -17.75 21.30
N LEU A 185 8.96 -16.59 21.02
CA LEU A 185 9.11 -15.34 21.76
C LEU A 185 7.83 -15.07 22.56
N LYS A 186 7.96 -14.73 23.84
CA LYS A 186 6.81 -14.61 24.77
C LYS A 186 5.69 -13.73 24.21
N VAL A 187 4.48 -14.30 24.27
CA VAL A 187 3.28 -13.96 23.49
C VAL A 187 2.63 -12.61 23.84
N SER A 188 2.37 -11.79 22.82
CA SER A 188 1.48 -10.60 22.86
C SER A 188 -0.01 -10.99 22.74
N PRO A 189 -0.97 -10.15 23.21
CA PRO A 189 -2.41 -10.43 23.13
C PRO A 189 -2.95 -10.74 21.73
N SER A 190 -2.44 -10.10 20.66
CA SER A 190 -2.90 -10.31 19.27
C SER A 190 -2.69 -11.76 18.80
N ILE A 191 -1.62 -12.41 19.27
CA ILE A 191 -1.26 -13.79 18.90
C ILE A 191 -2.18 -14.82 19.58
N LYS A 192 -2.75 -14.50 20.74
CA LYS A 192 -3.73 -15.36 21.40
C LYS A 192 -5.00 -15.49 20.54
N TYR A 193 -5.40 -14.43 19.86
CA TYR A 193 -6.49 -14.47 18.88
C TYR A 193 -6.12 -15.28 17.64
N PHE A 194 -4.89 -15.14 17.15
CA PHE A 194 -4.37 -15.91 16.02
C PHE A 194 -4.43 -17.44 16.26
N ILE A 195 -3.89 -17.93 17.39
CA ILE A 195 -3.95 -19.36 17.74
C ILE A 195 -5.41 -19.82 17.89
N THR A 196 -6.26 -19.00 18.49
CA THR A 196 -7.69 -19.33 18.67
C THR A 196 -8.43 -19.42 17.33
N ALA A 197 -8.10 -18.57 16.35
CA ALA A 197 -8.70 -18.58 15.02
C ALA A 197 -8.24 -19.77 14.19
N VAL A 198 -6.96 -20.14 14.25
CA VAL A 198 -6.38 -21.25 13.48
C VAL A 198 -6.79 -22.62 14.02
N PHE A 199 -6.88 -22.79 15.35
CA PHE A 199 -7.16 -24.10 15.97
C PHE A 199 -8.64 -24.40 16.24
N ASN A 200 -9.56 -23.44 16.04
CA ASN A 200 -11.00 -23.65 16.19
C ASN A 200 -11.77 -23.67 14.85
N CYS A 201 -11.07 -23.69 13.71
CA CYS A 201 -11.67 -23.95 12.39
C CYS A 201 -11.67 -25.45 12.05
#